data_AF-A0A2R8MID0-F1
#
_entry.id   AF-A0A2R8MID0-F1
#
_cell.length_a   1.000
_cell.length_b   1.000
_cell.length_c   1.000
_cell.angle_alpha   90.00
_cell.angle_beta   90.00
_cell.angle_gamma   90.00
#
_symmetry.space_group_name_H-M   'P 1'
#
loop_
_entity.id
_entity.type
_entity.pdbx_description
1 polymer ?
#
loop_
_entity_poly.entity_id
_entity_poly.type
_entity_poly.pdbx_seq_one_letter_code
_entity_poly.pdbx_strand_id
1 'polypeptide(L)' 'MAESAPRRCCLGWDFSTQQVKVVAVDAEMNVFYEESVHFDRDLPEFGATLEAHVEYDRALVPE' A
#
# COMPACT_ATOMS: atom_id res chain seq x y z
N MET A 1 -13.99 -7.62 33.49
CA MET A 1 -13.68 -7.69 32.05
C MET A 1 -14.05 -6.33 31.49
N ALA A 2 -13.08 -5.53 31.08
CA ALA A 2 -13.37 -4.21 30.54
C ALA A 2 -13.89 -4.39 29.11
N GLU A 3 -15.21 -4.28 28.94
CA GLU A 3 -15.80 -4.12 27.61
C GLU A 3 -15.22 -2.84 27.01
N SER A 4 -14.28 -2.99 26.09
CA SER A 4 -13.74 -1.88 25.33
C SER A 4 -14.89 -1.32 24.51
N ALA A 5 -15.39 -0.15 24.91
CA ALA A 5 -16.44 0.55 24.16
C ALA A 5 -16.04 0.61 22.67
N PRO A 6 -17.00 0.44 21.73
CA PRO A 6 -16.69 0.43 20.31
C PRO A 6 -16.06 1.76 19.90
N ARG A 7 -14.75 1.75 19.62
CA ARG A 7 -14.02 2.90 19.11
C ARG A 7 -14.42 3.10 17.65
N ARG A 8 -15.17 4.18 17.40
CA ARG A 8 -15.46 4.62 16.03
C ARG A 8 -14.21 5.26 15.45
N CYS A 9 -13.87 4.88 14.23
CA CYS A 9 -12.75 5.46 13.50
C CYS A 9 -13.09 5.59 12.02
N CYS A 10 -12.36 6.47 11.36
CA CYS A 10 -12.34 6.60 9.91
C CYS A 10 -11.02 6.03 9.39
N LEU A 11 -11.08 5.35 8.23
CA LEU A 11 -9.89 4.85 7.55
C LEU A 11 -9.48 5.83 6.46
N GLY A 12 -8.28 6.38 6.55
CA GLY A 12 -7.63 7.12 5.49
C GLY A 12 -6.76 6.17 4.67
N TRP A 13 -7.02 6.08 3.37
CA TRP A 13 -6.24 5.26 2.45
C TRP A 13 -5.42 6.16 1.53
N ASP A 14 -4.15 5.81 1.36
CA ASP A 14 -3.23 6.44 0.42
C ASP A 14 -2.74 5.37 -0.57
N PHE A 15 -3.15 5.54 -1.84
CA PHE A 15 -2.74 4.68 -2.95
C PHE A 15 -1.59 5.37 -3.70
N SER A 16 -0.39 5.22 -3.16
CA SER A 16 0.82 5.78 -3.74
C SER A 16 1.39 4.88 -4.83
N THR A 17 2.48 5.31 -5.47
CA THR A 17 3.16 4.55 -6.55
C THR A 17 3.99 3.40 -6.01
N GLN A 18 4.49 3.48 -4.78
CA GLN A 18 5.44 2.51 -4.20
C GLN A 18 4.82 1.64 -3.10
N GLN A 19 3.72 2.10 -2.51
CA GLN A 19 3.07 1.45 -1.39
C GLN A 19 1.60 1.84 -1.31
N VAL A 20 0.82 0.99 -0.68
CA VAL A 20 -0.50 1.37 -0.16
C VAL A 20 -0.37 1.55 1.33
N LYS A 21 -0.88 2.68 1.82
CA LYS A 21 -0.89 2.98 3.26
C LYS A 21 -2.30 3.17 3.76
N VAL A 22 -2.56 2.70 4.97
CA VAL A 22 -3.81 2.92 5.69
C VAL A 22 -3.53 3.55 7.05
N VAL A 23 -4.35 4.51 7.44
CA VAL A 23 -4.38 5.10 8.78
C VAL A 23 -5.77 5.01 9.37
N ALA A 24 -5.89 4.66 10.64
CA ALA A 24 -7.13 4.76 11.39
C ALA A 24 -7.09 6.00 12.29
N VAL A 25 -8.08 6.85 12.12
CA VAL A 25 -8.22 8.12 12.87
C VAL A 25 -9.47 8.04 13.74
N ASP A 26 -9.33 8.33 15.02
CA ASP A 26 -10.47 8.38 15.95
C ASP A 26 -11.22 9.72 15.91
N ALA A 27 -12.31 9.82 16.68
CA ALA A 27 -13.17 10.99 16.73
C ALA A 27 -12.48 12.25 17.31
N GLU A 28 -11.41 12.09 18.07
CA GLU A 28 -10.57 13.17 18.59
C GLU A 28 -9.47 13.57 17.60
N MET A 29 -9.54 13.05 16.36
CA MET A 29 -8.63 13.34 15.26
C MET A 29 -7.21 12.80 15.50
N ASN A 30 -7.04 11.84 16.40
CA ASN A 30 -5.75 11.18 16.61
C ASN A 30 -5.60 9.95 15.72
N VAL A 31 -4.39 9.72 15.23
CA VAL A 31 -4.01 8.50 14.52
C VAL A 31 -3.58 7.47 15.55
N PHE A 32 -4.29 6.35 15.63
CA PHE A 32 -3.98 5.28 16.58
C PHE A 32 -3.54 3.98 15.90
N TYR A 33 -3.64 3.90 14.57
CA TYR A 33 -3.18 2.78 13.78
C TYR A 33 -2.67 3.28 12.43
N GLU A 34 -1.52 2.78 12.01
CA GLU A 34 -0.97 2.96 10.67
C GLU A 34 -0.39 1.62 10.21
N GLU A 35 -0.61 1.29 8.94
CA GLU A 35 0.00 0.12 8.31
C GLU A 35 0.26 0.39 6.83
N SER A 36 1.26 -0.27 6.26
CA SER A 36 1.66 -0.08 4.87
C SER A 36 2.18 -1.36 4.24
N VAL A 37 1.70 -1.60 3.03
CA VAL A 37 2.16 -2.67 2.14
C VAL A 37 3.07 -2.05 1.09
N HIS A 38 4.33 -2.47 1.07
CA HIS A 38 5.32 -1.98 0.10
C HIS A 38 5.34 -2.94 -1.09
N PHE A 39 5.08 -2.44 -2.29
CA PHE A 39 4.94 -3.32 -3.46
C PHE A 39 6.23 -4.10 -3.77
N ASP A 40 7.39 -3.44 -3.65
CA ASP A 40 8.69 -4.06 -3.91
C ASP A 40 9.02 -5.20 -2.93
N ARG A 41 8.69 -5.03 -1.64
CA ARG A 41 9.06 -5.97 -0.58
C ARG A 41 7.99 -7.03 -0.32
N ASP A 42 6.74 -6.61 -0.25
CA ASP A 42 5.62 -7.45 0.16
C ASP A 42 4.91 -8.10 -1.05
N LEU A 43 5.12 -7.57 -2.27
CA LEU A 43 4.65 -8.14 -3.53
C LEU A 43 5.75 -8.20 -4.62
N PRO A 44 6.92 -8.81 -4.33
CA PRO A 44 8.06 -8.84 -5.26
C PRO A 44 7.74 -9.52 -6.59
N GLU A 45 6.74 -10.41 -6.63
CA GLU A 45 6.26 -11.09 -7.83
C GLU A 45 5.68 -10.13 -8.90
N PHE A 46 5.10 -9.00 -8.47
CA PHE A 46 4.61 -7.97 -9.39
C PHE A 46 5.76 -7.09 -9.92
N GLY A 47 6.83 -6.91 -9.14
CA GLY A 47 8.07 -6.27 -9.59
C GLY A 47 8.78 -7.07 -10.68
N ALA A 48 8.91 -8.39 -10.51
CA ALA A 48 9.49 -9.28 -11.52
C ALA A 48 8.72 -9.27 -12.84
N THR A 49 7.40 -9.07 -12.78
CA THR A 49 6.54 -8.94 -13.97
C THR A 49 6.74 -7.60 -14.69
N LEU A 50 7.08 -6.53 -13.95
CA LEU A 50 7.39 -5.22 -14.53
C LEU A 50 8.74 -5.24 -15.26
N GLU A 51 9.76 -5.91 -14.70
CA GLU A 51 11.05 -6.11 -15.38
C GLU A 51 10.91 -6.95 -16.67
N ALA A 52 10.05 -7.97 -16.66
CA ALA A 52 9.72 -8.73 -17.86
C ALA A 52 9.00 -7.88 -18.95
N HIS A 53 8.18 -6.89 -18.55
CA HIS A 53 7.57 -5.96 -19.50
C HIS A 53 8.58 -4.94 -20.08
N VAL A 54 9.55 -4.48 -19.28
CA VAL A 54 10.62 -3.56 -19.74
C VAL A 54 11.52 -4.25 -20.77
N GLU A 55 11.79 -5.55 -20.62
CA GLU A 55 12.57 -6.30 -21.59
C GLU A 55 11.85 -6.41 -22.95
N TYR A 56 10.53 -6.63 -22.96
CA TYR A 56 9.74 -6.73 -24.19
C TYR A 56 9.72 -5.43 -25.00
N ASP A 57 9.65 -4.27 -24.35
CA ASP A 57 9.62 -2.96 -25.02
C ASP A 57 10.97 -2.63 -25.69
N ARG A 58 12.10 -3.03 -25.07
CA ARG A 58 13.44 -2.85 -25.66
C ARG A 58 13.68 -3.77 -26.87
N ALA A 59 13.04 -4.93 -26.94
CA ALA A 59 13.16 -5.86 -28.07
C ALA A 59 12.40 -5.42 -29.34
N LEU A 60 11.57 -4.37 -29.27
CA LEU A 60 10.74 -3.88 -30.38
C LEU A 60 11.28 -2.60 -31.06
N VAL A 61 12.44 -2.10 -30.65
CA VAL A 61 13.12 -0.99 -31.35
C VAL A 61 14.26 -1.57 -32.22
N PRO A 62 14.01 -1.86 -33.51
CA PRO A 62 15.11 -2.12 -34.44
C PRO A 62 15.94 -0.83 -34.65
N GLU A 63 17.26 -0.97 -34.62
CA GLU A 63 18.24 0.09 -34.98
C GLU A 63 18.05 0.60 -36.42
#